data_AF-A0A0C9QNN7-F1
#
_entry.id   AF-A0A0C9QNN7-F1
#
_cell.length_a   1.000
_cell.length_b   1.000
_cell.length_c   1.000
_cell.angle_alpha   90.00
_cell.angle_beta   90.00
_cell.angle_gamma   90.00
#
_symmetry.space_group_name_H-M   'P 1'
#
loop_
_entity.id
_entity.type
_entity.pdbx_description
1 polymer ?
#
loop_
_entity_poly.entity_id
_entity_poly.type
_entity_poly.pdbx_seq_one_letter_code
_entity_poly.pdbx_strand_id
1 'polypeptide(L)'
;MEFATRNEAIDSFTSGDQRIDVIGFVETIIDNPPTPMDNVRLMFTLNNNRGRTLLICIWNQASKIHPEFIKPNAILHIINARCKIFDIPFVRDNINSRINGEAFEIHVNHPTSIIKKIGDFNPEELQKTVPPTILWNQIRESDGQLVRLKGFVKGEFAKLKHCTYGSITDGRKKLNIVLTNNDDIQHFKIGDLIEVEGTINMKGYRAKWYGRDPPGIELNEASKIKKVDADLSLLEVLMMDITQYP
;
A
#
# COMPACT_ATOMS: atom_id res chain seq x y z
N MET A 1 13.11 2.35 5.49
CA MET A 1 13.61 3.70 5.81
C MET A 1 12.82 4.25 6.99
N GLU A 2 13.47 4.73 8.05
CA GLU A 2 12.86 4.96 9.38
C GLU A 2 12.62 6.44 9.71
N PHE A 3 12.25 7.26 8.71
CA PHE A 3 12.17 8.72 8.88
C PHE A 3 10.80 9.24 9.35
N ALA A 4 9.72 8.48 9.16
CA ALA A 4 8.36 8.94 9.43
C ALA A 4 7.84 8.50 10.81
N THR A 5 6.91 9.27 11.37
CA THR A 5 6.25 8.95 12.65
C THR A 5 5.54 7.60 12.55
N ARG A 6 5.80 6.73 13.54
CA ARG A 6 5.24 5.37 13.55
C ARG A 6 3.72 5.40 13.80
N ASN A 7 3.03 4.34 13.33
CA ASN A 7 1.58 4.24 13.49
C ASN A 7 1.17 4.28 14.95
N GLU A 8 1.91 3.62 15.85
CA GLU A 8 1.58 3.56 17.27
C GLU A 8 1.58 4.95 17.92
N ALA A 9 2.46 5.86 17.44
CA ALA A 9 2.50 7.23 17.92
C ALA A 9 1.33 8.05 17.36
N ILE A 10 1.00 7.89 16.08
CA ILE A 10 -0.15 8.57 15.45
C ILE A 10 -1.47 8.11 16.09
N ASP A 11 -1.61 6.80 16.32
CA ASP A 11 -2.79 6.19 16.90
C ASP A 11 -2.98 6.56 18.39
N SER A 12 -1.95 7.14 19.02
CA SER A 12 -2.01 7.67 20.40
C SER A 12 -2.47 9.12 20.49
N PHE A 13 -2.59 9.83 19.37
CA PHE A 13 -3.04 11.22 19.36
C PHE A 13 -4.47 11.34 19.87
N THR A 14 -4.74 12.41 20.60
CA THR A 14 -6.07 12.72 21.13
C THR A 14 -6.50 14.14 20.76
N SER A 15 -7.81 14.34 20.68
CA SER A 15 -8.36 15.68 20.50
C SER A 15 -7.96 16.56 21.68
N GLY A 16 -7.27 17.67 21.40
CA GLY A 16 -6.83 18.61 22.42
C GLY A 16 -5.34 18.56 22.71
N ASP A 17 -4.58 17.61 22.14
CA ASP A 17 -3.13 17.60 22.25
C ASP A 17 -2.56 18.93 21.74
N GLN A 18 -1.76 19.59 22.58
CA GLN A 18 -1.30 20.96 22.32
C GLN A 18 0.10 21.04 21.68
N ARG A 19 0.85 19.93 21.72
CA ARG A 19 2.26 19.87 21.29
C ARG A 19 2.58 18.49 20.71
N ILE A 20 2.09 18.25 19.50
CA ILE A 20 2.47 17.06 18.74
C ILE A 20 3.57 17.39 17.74
N ASP A 21 4.46 16.42 17.57
CA ASP A 21 5.52 16.44 16.58
C ASP A 21 5.28 15.27 15.61
N VAL A 22 5.25 15.57 14.32
CA VAL A 22 4.97 14.58 13.29
C VAL A 22 5.89 14.75 12.09
N ILE A 23 6.36 13.61 11.57
CA ILE A 23 7.18 13.51 10.38
C ILE A 23 6.48 12.61 9.37
N GLY A 24 6.37 13.10 8.14
CA GLY A 24 5.86 12.34 7.01
C GLY A 24 6.16 13.05 5.70
N PHE A 25 5.67 12.52 4.59
CA PHE A 25 5.78 13.17 3.29
C PHE A 25 4.45 13.77 2.86
N VAL A 26 4.50 14.89 2.15
CA VAL A 26 3.32 15.52 1.56
C VAL A 26 2.81 14.65 0.42
N GLU A 27 1.64 14.06 0.59
CA GLU A 27 1.04 13.18 -0.40
C GLU A 27 0.15 13.97 -1.38
N THR A 28 -0.70 14.87 -0.88
CA THR A 28 -1.59 15.68 -1.71
C THR A 28 -1.74 17.07 -1.12
N ILE A 29 -1.61 18.09 -1.96
CA ILE A 29 -1.98 19.47 -1.61
C ILE A 29 -3.44 19.66 -2.02
N ILE A 30 -4.23 20.25 -1.13
CA ILE A 30 -5.66 20.48 -1.33
C ILE A 30 -5.84 21.96 -1.66
N ASP A 31 -6.02 22.26 -2.94
CA ASP A 31 -6.23 23.62 -3.44
C ASP A 31 -7.68 24.09 -3.20
N ASN A 32 -7.84 25.37 -2.85
CA ASN A 32 -9.12 26.08 -2.68
C ASN A 32 -10.14 25.41 -1.72
N PRO A 33 -9.91 25.43 -0.39
CA PRO A 33 -10.99 25.10 0.54
C PRO A 33 -12.13 26.12 0.37
N PRO A 34 -13.36 25.70 0.03
CA PRO A 34 -14.49 26.60 -0.13
C PRO A 34 -15.03 26.91 1.26
N THR A 35 -14.35 27.79 1.99
CA THR A 35 -14.84 28.27 3.27
C THR A 35 -14.96 29.79 3.24
N PRO A 36 -16.13 30.36 3.57
CA PRO A 36 -16.33 31.80 3.74
C PRO A 36 -15.64 32.35 5.02
N MET A 37 -14.75 31.58 5.63
CA MET A 37 -13.95 31.98 6.79
C MET A 37 -12.52 32.28 6.31
N ASP A 38 -12.16 33.57 6.32
CA ASP A 38 -10.90 34.18 5.85
C ASP A 38 -9.59 33.68 6.52
N ASN A 39 -9.58 32.51 7.15
CA ASN A 39 -8.55 32.11 8.10
C ASN A 39 -7.76 30.84 7.76
N VAL A 40 -8.17 30.00 6.80
CA VAL A 40 -7.34 28.86 6.33
C VAL A 40 -6.48 29.31 5.17
N ARG A 41 -5.15 29.13 5.26
CA ARG A 41 -4.22 29.42 4.15
C ARG A 41 -3.90 28.22 3.28
N LEU A 42 -3.79 27.02 3.87
CA LEU A 42 -3.34 25.84 3.15
C LEU A 42 -3.78 24.55 3.85
N MET A 43 -4.22 23.57 3.05
CA MET A 43 -4.53 22.22 3.50
C MET A 43 -3.73 21.21 2.67
N PHE A 44 -3.22 20.16 3.30
CA PHE A 44 -2.53 19.07 2.60
C PHE A 44 -2.55 17.79 3.44
N THR A 45 -2.35 16.64 2.80
CA THR A 45 -2.20 15.36 3.48
C THR A 45 -0.73 15.02 3.71
N LEU A 46 -0.43 14.53 4.91
CA LEU A 46 0.88 14.04 5.33
C LEU A 46 0.79 12.54 5.57
N ASN A 47 1.49 11.76 4.76
CA ASN A 47 1.49 10.29 4.83
C ASN A 47 2.80 9.82 5.49
N ASN A 48 2.69 8.84 6.39
CA ASN A 48 3.84 8.29 7.10
C ASN A 48 4.47 7.06 6.42
N ASN A 49 3.99 6.70 5.24
CA ASN A 49 4.38 5.52 4.46
C ASN A 49 4.16 4.19 5.19
N ARG A 50 3.28 4.15 6.19
CA ARG A 50 2.95 2.96 7.00
C ARG A 50 1.44 2.76 7.11
N GLY A 51 0.68 3.37 6.18
CA GLY A 51 -0.77 3.24 6.14
C GLY A 51 -1.52 4.22 7.04
N ARG A 52 -0.86 5.29 7.53
CA ARG A 52 -1.52 6.43 8.16
C ARG A 52 -1.32 7.70 7.35
N THR A 53 -2.41 8.44 7.21
CA THR A 53 -2.48 9.73 6.52
C THR A 53 -3.15 10.73 7.45
N LEU A 54 -2.51 11.86 7.65
CA LEU A 54 -2.98 12.96 8.48
C LEU A 54 -3.35 14.15 7.62
N LEU A 55 -4.42 14.85 7.97
CA LEU A 55 -4.75 16.12 7.35
C LEU A 55 -4.08 17.26 8.13
N ILE A 56 -3.29 18.06 7.43
CA ILE A 56 -2.62 19.23 7.99
C ILE A 56 -3.37 20.48 7.53
N CYS A 57 -3.75 21.31 8.50
CA CYS A 57 -4.42 22.58 8.25
C CYS A 57 -3.61 23.73 8.81
N ILE A 58 -3.25 24.66 7.93
CA ILE A 58 -2.50 25.86 8.26
C ILE A 58 -3.45 27.05 8.29
N TRP A 59 -3.54 27.69 9.46
CA TRP A 59 -4.39 28.85 9.69
C TRP A 59 -3.56 30.15 9.75
N ASN A 60 -4.16 31.26 9.36
CA ASN A 60 -3.56 32.60 9.44
C ASN A 60 -2.99 32.85 10.86
N GLN A 61 -1.77 33.42 10.94
CA GLN A 61 -0.92 33.75 12.11
C GLN A 61 0.37 32.95 12.28
N ALA A 62 0.58 31.87 11.52
CA ALA A 62 1.84 31.14 11.59
C ALA A 62 2.95 31.83 10.75
N SER A 63 3.53 32.89 11.30
CA SER A 63 4.56 33.74 10.66
C SER A 63 5.87 33.03 10.31
N LYS A 64 6.05 31.78 10.74
CA LYS A 64 7.23 30.93 10.50
C LYS A 64 6.99 29.79 9.52
N ILE A 65 5.85 29.79 8.84
CA ILE A 65 5.57 28.81 7.79
C ILE A 65 6.08 29.33 6.47
N HIS A 66 6.92 28.51 5.85
CA HIS A 66 7.52 28.70 4.54
C HIS A 66 6.71 27.88 3.52
N PRO A 67 5.76 28.48 2.79
CA PRO A 67 4.92 27.74 1.84
C PRO A 67 5.74 27.00 0.78
N GLU A 68 6.95 27.49 0.47
CA GLU A 68 7.89 26.88 -0.45
C GLU A 68 8.36 25.47 -0.02
N PHE A 69 8.23 25.12 1.26
CA PHE A 69 8.54 23.79 1.78
C PHE A 69 7.44 22.78 1.49
N ILE A 70 6.20 23.24 1.28
CA ILE A 70 5.02 22.40 1.18
C ILE A 70 4.78 22.11 -0.30
N LYS A 71 5.44 21.04 -0.78
CA LYS A 71 5.33 20.53 -2.15
C LYS A 71 5.07 19.04 -2.10
N PRO A 72 4.40 18.43 -3.09
CA PRO A 72 4.26 16.98 -3.17
C PRO A 72 5.62 16.30 -3.01
N ASN A 73 5.63 15.18 -2.29
CA ASN A 73 6.81 14.42 -1.91
C ASN A 73 7.79 15.10 -0.94
N ALA A 74 7.59 16.36 -0.52
CA ALA A 74 8.46 16.93 0.50
C ALA A 74 8.30 16.18 1.83
N ILE A 75 9.40 15.79 2.46
CA ILE A 75 9.39 15.23 3.82
C ILE A 75 9.38 16.41 4.79
N LEU A 76 8.31 16.52 5.57
CA LEU A 76 8.10 17.60 6.51
C LEU A 76 8.18 17.07 7.94
N HIS A 77 8.86 17.83 8.79
CA HIS A 77 8.79 17.74 10.23
C HIS A 77 7.95 18.91 10.74
N ILE A 78 6.77 18.60 11.25
CA ILE A 78 5.84 19.55 11.86
C ILE A 78 6.00 19.44 13.37
N ILE A 79 6.36 20.54 14.02
CA ILE A 79 6.73 20.61 15.44
C ILE A 79 5.75 21.50 16.18
N ASN A 80 5.37 21.14 17.41
CA ASN A 80 4.46 21.88 18.27
C ASN A 80 3.13 22.22 17.57
N ALA A 81 2.54 21.26 16.86
CA ALA A 81 1.21 21.42 16.31
C ALA A 81 0.14 21.02 17.32
N ARG A 82 -1.10 21.41 17.05
CA ARG A 82 -2.26 21.00 17.85
C ARG A 82 -3.04 19.92 17.12
N CYS A 83 -3.46 18.89 17.85
CA CYS A 83 -4.33 17.85 17.33
C CYS A 83 -5.80 18.17 17.67
N LYS A 84 -6.68 18.09 16.68
CA LYS A 84 -8.13 18.18 16.89
C LYS A 84 -8.80 17.07 16.09
N ILE A 85 -9.84 16.45 16.66
CA ILE A 85 -10.72 15.58 15.88
C ILE A 85 -11.38 16.42 14.77
N PHE A 86 -11.30 15.90 13.55
CA PHE A 86 -11.79 16.57 12.37
C PHE A 86 -13.32 16.74 12.39
N ASP A 87 -13.79 17.97 12.14
CA ASP A 87 -15.22 18.32 12.17
C ASP A 87 -15.61 19.17 10.95
N ILE A 88 -15.14 18.79 9.76
CA ILE A 88 -15.55 19.43 8.50
C ILE A 88 -16.24 18.40 7.61
N PRO A 89 -17.60 18.43 7.51
CA PRO A 89 -18.37 17.50 6.69
C PRO A 89 -17.93 17.43 5.22
N PHE A 90 -17.51 18.55 4.62
CA PHE A 90 -17.16 18.66 3.20
C PHE A 90 -15.92 17.86 2.76
N VAL A 91 -14.97 17.65 3.67
CA VAL A 91 -13.73 16.90 3.41
C VAL A 91 -13.92 15.41 3.70
N ARG A 92 -14.89 15.08 4.57
CA ARG A 92 -15.29 13.70 4.88
C ARG A 92 -15.69 12.95 3.60
N ASP A 93 -16.45 13.60 2.71
CA ASP A 93 -16.92 12.93 1.49
C ASP A 93 -15.85 12.79 0.39
N ASN A 94 -14.81 13.63 0.39
CA ASN A 94 -13.75 13.63 -0.64
C ASN A 94 -12.46 12.89 -0.22
N ILE A 95 -12.18 12.75 1.09
CA ILE A 95 -10.90 12.22 1.60
C ILE A 95 -11.06 10.92 2.40
N ASN A 96 -12.28 10.51 2.80
CA ASN A 96 -12.50 9.26 3.54
C ASN A 96 -11.97 7.99 2.84
N SER A 97 -11.84 7.99 1.51
CA SER A 97 -11.25 6.85 0.77
C SER A 97 -9.72 6.74 0.92
N ARG A 98 -9.05 7.76 1.48
CA ARG A 98 -7.58 7.87 1.57
C ARG A 98 -7.04 8.02 2.99
N ILE A 99 -7.87 8.45 3.95
CA ILE A 99 -7.49 8.49 5.36
C ILE A 99 -7.84 7.14 6.00
N ASN A 100 -6.82 6.36 6.35
CA ASN A 100 -6.98 5.13 7.14
C ASN A 100 -6.84 5.47 8.63
N GLY A 101 -7.97 5.69 9.32
CA GLY A 101 -8.02 5.95 10.78
C GLY A 101 -8.97 7.07 11.16
N GLU A 102 -9.01 7.45 12.43
CA GLU A 102 -9.68 8.69 12.85
C GLU A 102 -9.00 9.88 12.17
N ALA A 103 -9.78 10.67 11.43
CA ALA A 103 -9.27 11.86 10.77
C ALA A 103 -8.90 12.88 11.84
N PHE A 104 -7.61 13.02 12.11
CA PHE A 104 -7.08 14.09 12.93
C PHE A 104 -6.70 15.27 12.04
N GLU A 105 -7.14 16.46 12.46
CA GLU A 105 -6.69 17.73 11.90
C GLU A 105 -5.49 18.21 12.71
N ILE A 106 -4.35 18.34 12.05
CA ILE A 106 -3.18 18.94 12.66
C ILE A 106 -3.20 20.44 12.38
N HIS A 107 -3.50 21.21 13.41
CA HIS A 107 -3.59 22.67 13.34
C HIS A 107 -2.22 23.29 13.57
N VAL A 108 -1.74 23.99 12.55
CA VAL A 108 -0.51 24.77 12.63
C VAL A 108 -0.91 26.25 12.74
N ASN A 109 -1.23 26.67 13.95
CA ASN A 109 -1.74 28.02 14.24
C ASN A 109 -1.07 28.69 15.45
N HIS A 110 -0.11 28.02 16.10
CA HIS A 110 0.58 28.57 17.26
C HIS A 110 1.89 29.27 16.85
N PRO A 111 2.31 30.37 17.52
CA PRO A 111 3.59 31.05 17.22
C PRO A 111 4.85 30.19 17.38
N THR A 112 4.74 29.08 18.11
CA THR A 112 5.82 28.10 18.31
C THR A 112 5.73 26.89 17.38
N SER A 113 4.68 26.79 16.56
CA SER A 113 4.58 25.73 15.56
C SER A 113 5.59 25.99 14.45
N ILE A 114 6.29 24.94 14.03
CA ILE A 114 7.34 25.03 13.01
C ILE A 114 7.10 23.93 11.98
N ILE A 115 7.18 24.29 10.70
CA ILE A 115 7.26 23.32 9.61
C ILE A 115 8.67 23.39 9.03
N LYS A 116 9.40 22.28 9.09
CA LYS A 116 10.72 22.15 8.47
C LYS A 116 10.63 21.14 7.34
N LYS A 117 11.16 21.50 6.17
CA LYS A 117 11.52 20.50 5.16
C LYS A 117 12.80 19.81 5.62
N ILE A 118 12.76 18.48 5.73
CA ILE A 118 13.92 17.67 6.15
C ILE A 118 14.43 16.73 5.05
N GLY A 119 13.72 16.68 3.92
CA GLY A 119 14.13 15.89 2.76
C GLY A 119 13.05 15.89 1.69
N ASP A 120 13.26 15.06 0.68
CA ASP A 120 12.30 14.74 -0.36
C ASP A 120 12.12 13.22 -0.38
N PHE A 121 10.88 12.78 -0.40
CA PHE A 121 10.49 11.39 -0.53
C PHE A 121 10.61 11.01 -2.00
N ASN A 122 11.37 9.97 -2.30
CA ASN A 122 11.36 9.40 -3.64
C ASN A 122 10.40 8.20 -3.66
N PRO A 123 9.25 8.29 -4.36
CA PRO A 123 8.33 7.15 -4.50
C PRO A 123 8.98 5.94 -5.18
N GLU A 124 10.07 6.14 -5.93
CA GLU A 124 10.83 5.04 -6.54
C GLU A 124 11.71 4.29 -5.51
N GLU A 125 12.03 4.91 -4.36
CA GLU A 125 12.73 4.21 -3.27
C GLU A 125 11.82 3.23 -2.52
N LEU A 126 10.49 3.40 -2.59
CA LEU A 126 9.52 2.40 -2.13
C LEU A 126 9.59 1.11 -2.95
N GLN A 127 9.88 1.21 -4.25
CA GLN A 127 10.04 0.04 -5.13
C GLN A 127 11.30 -0.80 -4.80
N LYS A 128 12.17 -0.30 -3.91
CA LYS A 128 13.31 -1.06 -3.35
C LYS A 128 12.99 -1.77 -2.05
N THR A 129 11.76 -1.72 -1.54
CA THR A 129 11.34 -2.63 -0.47
C THR A 129 11.02 -3.98 -1.07
N VAL A 130 11.91 -4.94 -0.82
CA VAL A 130 11.66 -6.37 -1.06
C VAL A 130 10.33 -6.73 -0.41
N PRO A 131 9.31 -7.16 -1.16
CA PRO A 131 8.03 -7.54 -0.58
C PRO A 131 8.21 -8.67 0.44
N PRO A 132 7.41 -8.67 1.53
CA PRO A 132 7.54 -9.68 2.56
C PRO A 132 7.28 -11.07 1.98
N THR A 133 8.13 -12.04 2.34
CA THR A 133 7.87 -13.44 2.03
C THR A 133 6.85 -13.98 3.02
N ILE A 134 5.72 -14.48 2.51
CA ILE A 134 4.64 -15.02 3.32
C ILE A 134 4.59 -16.54 3.20
N LEU A 135 3.98 -17.18 4.20
CA LEU A 135 3.67 -18.61 4.21
C LEU A 135 2.26 -18.85 3.66
N TRP A 136 2.00 -20.09 3.24
CA TRP A 136 0.70 -20.49 2.67
C TRP A 136 -0.47 -20.24 3.65
N ASN A 137 -0.28 -20.46 4.94
CA ASN A 137 -1.31 -20.18 5.95
C ASN A 137 -1.65 -18.69 6.11
N GLN A 138 -0.80 -17.77 5.64
CA GLN A 138 -0.97 -16.31 5.74
C GLN A 138 -1.67 -15.70 4.51
N ILE A 139 -1.95 -16.48 3.45
CA ILE A 139 -2.51 -15.97 2.19
C ILE A 139 -3.80 -15.16 2.43
N ARG A 140 -4.71 -15.64 3.28
CA ARG A 140 -5.98 -14.95 3.54
C ARG A 140 -5.83 -13.60 4.22
N GLU A 141 -4.90 -13.49 5.16
CA GLU A 141 -4.62 -12.25 5.90
C GLU A 141 -3.88 -11.23 5.04
N SER A 142 -3.33 -11.67 3.91
CA SER A 142 -2.55 -10.86 2.98
C SER A 142 -3.37 -10.33 1.79
N ASP A 143 -4.71 -10.42 1.81
CA ASP A 143 -5.58 -9.93 0.73
C ASP A 143 -5.30 -8.45 0.41
N GLY A 144 -5.04 -8.15 -0.87
CA GLY A 144 -4.69 -6.82 -1.36
C GLY A 144 -3.23 -6.39 -1.12
N GLN A 145 -2.39 -7.23 -0.51
CA GLN A 145 -0.99 -6.91 -0.24
C GLN A 145 -0.05 -7.48 -1.31
N LEU A 146 1.01 -6.72 -1.64
CA LEU A 146 2.14 -7.17 -2.45
C LEU A 146 3.06 -8.04 -1.58
N VAL A 147 3.27 -9.29 -1.99
CA VAL A 147 4.00 -10.30 -1.22
C VAL A 147 4.91 -11.15 -2.11
N ARG A 148 5.80 -11.94 -1.48
CA ARG A 148 6.48 -13.07 -2.11
C ARG A 148 5.94 -14.38 -1.56
N LEU A 149 5.60 -15.31 -2.45
CA LEU A 149 5.15 -16.65 -2.07
C LEU A 149 5.92 -17.70 -2.86
N LYS A 150 6.42 -18.72 -2.17
CA LYS A 150 7.05 -19.90 -2.80
C LYS A 150 6.03 -21.01 -2.98
N GLY A 151 6.06 -21.70 -4.11
CA GLY A 151 5.24 -22.88 -4.36
C GLY A 151 5.70 -23.67 -5.57
N PHE A 152 5.32 -24.94 -5.61
CA PHE A 152 5.58 -25.80 -6.76
C PHE A 152 4.56 -25.53 -7.86
N VAL A 153 5.01 -25.44 -9.11
CA VAL A 153 4.12 -25.31 -10.27
C VAL A 153 3.23 -26.55 -10.35
N LYS A 154 1.92 -26.35 -10.23
CA LYS A 154 0.91 -27.43 -10.33
C LYS A 154 0.16 -27.40 -11.66
N GLY A 155 -0.05 -26.21 -12.21
CA GLY A 155 -0.70 -26.03 -13.51
C GLY A 155 0.19 -25.18 -14.40
N GLU A 156 0.40 -25.66 -15.62
CA GLU A 156 1.22 -24.99 -16.63
C GLU A 156 0.72 -23.57 -16.89
N PHE A 157 1.67 -22.68 -17.19
CA PHE A 157 1.35 -21.33 -17.60
C PHE A 157 0.83 -21.34 -19.04
N ALA A 158 -0.45 -21.03 -19.20
CA ALA A 158 -1.12 -20.95 -20.49
C ALA A 158 -1.44 -19.50 -20.84
N LYS A 159 -1.06 -19.10 -22.05
CA LYS A 159 -1.35 -17.78 -22.59
C LYS A 159 -2.81 -17.72 -23.05
N LEU A 160 -3.57 -16.79 -22.48
CA LEU A 160 -4.92 -16.44 -22.91
C LEU A 160 -4.89 -15.11 -23.67
N LYS A 161 -6.05 -14.71 -24.21
CA LYS A 161 -6.18 -13.50 -25.04
C LYS A 161 -5.75 -12.21 -24.31
N HIS A 162 -5.92 -12.17 -22.98
CA HIS A 162 -5.76 -10.95 -22.17
C HIS A 162 -4.89 -11.15 -20.93
N CYS A 163 -4.37 -12.35 -20.69
CA CYS A 163 -3.54 -12.66 -19.54
C CYS A 163 -2.81 -13.98 -19.77
N THR A 164 -1.80 -14.27 -18.96
CA THR A 164 -1.26 -15.62 -18.81
C THR A 164 -1.67 -16.18 -17.45
N TYR A 165 -2.12 -17.44 -17.44
CA TYR A 165 -2.66 -18.07 -16.25
C TYR A 165 -1.86 -19.33 -15.90
N GLY A 166 -1.53 -19.51 -14.64
CA GLY A 166 -0.89 -20.72 -14.11
C GLY A 166 -1.32 -20.99 -12.68
N SER A 167 -0.71 -21.97 -12.02
CA SER A 167 -1.01 -22.22 -10.61
C SER A 167 0.13 -22.90 -9.87
N ILE A 168 0.22 -22.61 -8.58
CA ILE A 168 1.19 -23.19 -7.65
C ILE A 168 0.50 -23.93 -6.50
N THR A 169 1.26 -24.77 -5.80
CA THR A 169 0.82 -25.52 -4.62
C THR A 169 1.93 -25.66 -3.57
N ASP A 170 1.53 -25.79 -2.29
CA ASP A 170 2.37 -26.31 -1.19
C ASP A 170 2.21 -27.82 -0.98
N GLY A 171 1.44 -28.49 -1.84
CA GLY A 171 1.08 -29.90 -1.72
C GLY A 171 -0.16 -30.18 -0.88
N ARG A 172 -0.84 -29.15 -0.35
CA ARG A 172 -2.15 -29.27 0.33
C ARG A 172 -3.20 -28.37 -0.30
N LYS A 173 -2.79 -27.18 -0.71
CA LYS A 173 -3.66 -26.16 -1.28
C LYS A 173 -3.09 -25.65 -2.59
N LYS A 174 -3.96 -25.12 -3.44
CA LYS A 174 -3.60 -24.55 -4.74
C LYS A 174 -4.01 -23.09 -4.83
N LEU A 175 -3.10 -22.28 -5.34
CA LEU A 175 -3.34 -20.87 -5.61
C LEU A 175 -3.05 -20.58 -7.09
N ASN A 176 -3.90 -19.75 -7.70
CA ASN A 176 -3.74 -19.37 -9.09
C ASN A 176 -2.75 -18.22 -9.23
N ILE A 177 -2.08 -18.14 -10.37
CA ILE A 177 -1.20 -17.04 -10.74
C ILE A 177 -1.78 -16.42 -12.00
N VAL A 178 -2.01 -15.11 -11.98
CA VAL A 178 -2.54 -14.34 -13.10
C VAL A 178 -1.57 -13.23 -13.45
N LEU A 179 -0.94 -13.37 -14.61
CA LEU A 179 -0.09 -12.36 -15.20
C LEU A 179 -0.93 -11.52 -16.16
N THR A 180 -1.10 -10.23 -15.85
CA THR A 180 -2.02 -9.33 -16.57
C THR A 180 -1.43 -8.72 -17.84
N ASN A 181 -0.14 -8.43 -17.85
CA ASN A 181 0.57 -8.12 -19.09
C ASN A 181 0.91 -9.43 -19.78
N ASN A 182 0.47 -9.61 -21.02
CA ASN A 182 0.56 -10.88 -21.75
C ASN A 182 2.00 -11.24 -22.20
N ASP A 183 2.96 -11.01 -21.32
CA ASP A 183 4.38 -11.27 -21.49
C ASP A 183 4.63 -12.78 -21.57
N ASP A 184 5.71 -13.12 -22.28
CA ASP A 184 6.14 -14.50 -22.35
C ASP A 184 6.82 -14.90 -21.04
N ILE A 185 6.13 -15.77 -20.30
CA ILE A 185 6.67 -16.35 -19.07
C ILE A 185 7.78 -17.34 -19.44
N GLN A 186 8.87 -17.33 -18.65
CA GLN A 186 9.88 -18.38 -18.70
C GLN A 186 9.22 -19.77 -18.66
N HIS A 187 9.82 -20.75 -19.34
CA HIS A 187 9.28 -22.11 -19.38
C HIS A 187 9.47 -22.81 -18.03
N PHE A 188 8.57 -22.54 -17.08
CA PHE A 188 8.45 -23.28 -15.83
C PHE A 188 7.68 -24.57 -16.08
N LYS A 189 8.23 -25.69 -15.63
CA LYS A 189 7.61 -27.01 -15.75
C LYS A 189 6.82 -27.34 -14.49
N ILE A 190 5.81 -28.19 -14.61
CA ILE A 190 5.14 -28.76 -13.44
C ILE A 190 6.19 -29.41 -12.53
N GLY A 191 6.15 -29.07 -11.24
CA GLY A 191 7.12 -29.52 -10.23
C GLY A 191 8.31 -28.60 -10.00
N ASP A 192 8.51 -27.57 -10.83
CA ASP A 192 9.48 -26.53 -10.51
C ASP A 192 9.05 -25.77 -9.25
N LEU A 193 9.95 -25.58 -8.29
CA LEU A 193 9.74 -24.61 -7.22
C LEU A 193 9.97 -23.21 -7.76
N ILE A 194 8.97 -22.35 -7.60
CA ILE A 194 9.05 -20.94 -7.99
C ILE A 194 8.73 -20.03 -6.81
N GLU A 195 9.34 -18.86 -6.80
CA GLU A 195 8.95 -17.72 -5.97
C GLU A 195 8.24 -16.70 -6.85
N VAL A 196 7.06 -16.28 -6.41
CA VAL A 196 6.20 -15.33 -7.12
C VAL A 196 6.08 -14.08 -6.28
N GLU A 197 6.43 -12.94 -6.86
CA GLU A 197 6.18 -11.61 -6.31
C GLU A 197 4.90 -11.02 -6.95
N GLY A 198 3.88 -10.75 -6.15
CA GLY A 198 2.60 -10.25 -6.67
C GLY A 198 1.59 -9.94 -5.57
N THR A 199 0.44 -9.41 -5.97
CA THR A 199 -0.64 -8.98 -5.07
C THR A 199 -1.63 -10.12 -4.85
N ILE A 200 -1.92 -10.48 -3.59
CA ILE A 200 -2.97 -11.46 -3.29
C ILE A 200 -4.34 -10.87 -3.60
N ASN A 201 -5.19 -11.64 -4.28
CA ASN A 201 -6.58 -11.31 -4.52
C ASN A 201 -7.47 -12.50 -4.12
N MET A 202 -8.12 -12.39 -2.95
CA MET A 202 -9.02 -13.40 -2.42
C MET A 202 -10.46 -13.26 -2.90
N LYS A 203 -10.83 -12.11 -3.47
CA LYS A 203 -12.20 -11.86 -3.97
C LYS A 203 -12.46 -12.51 -5.33
N GLY A 204 -11.42 -13.06 -5.94
CA GLY A 204 -11.47 -13.58 -7.29
C GLY A 204 -11.44 -12.46 -8.33
N TYR A 205 -11.06 -12.80 -9.55
CA TYR A 205 -11.07 -11.84 -10.64
C TYR A 205 -12.51 -11.64 -11.12
N ARG A 206 -12.96 -10.39 -11.20
CA ARG A 206 -14.01 -10.00 -12.14
C ARG A 206 -13.34 -9.73 -13.48
N ALA A 207 -12.80 -10.76 -14.13
CA ALA A 207 -12.65 -10.64 -15.57
C ALA A 207 -14.06 -10.43 -16.12
N LYS A 208 -14.31 -9.37 -16.88
CA LYS A 208 -15.63 -9.11 -17.52
C LYS A 208 -16.13 -10.27 -18.41
N TRP A 209 -15.37 -11.36 -18.55
CA TRP A 209 -15.43 -12.34 -19.63
C TRP A 209 -15.42 -13.80 -19.15
N TYR A 210 -15.04 -14.06 -17.89
CA TYR A 210 -15.19 -15.34 -17.20
C TYR A 210 -15.95 -15.06 -15.91
N GLY A 211 -16.56 -16.06 -15.26
CA GLY A 211 -17.29 -15.85 -14.00
C GLY A 211 -16.40 -15.32 -12.88
N ARG A 212 -16.82 -15.44 -11.60
CA ARG A 212 -15.89 -15.20 -10.50
C ARG A 212 -14.74 -16.18 -10.62
N ASP A 213 -13.56 -15.72 -11.02
CA ASP A 213 -12.36 -16.54 -11.00
C ASP A 213 -11.95 -16.83 -9.55
N PRO A 214 -11.24 -17.94 -9.28
CA PRO A 214 -10.87 -18.30 -7.92
C PRO A 214 -9.76 -17.38 -7.38
N PRO A 215 -9.54 -17.34 -6.05
CA PRO A 215 -8.44 -16.63 -5.42
C PRO A 215 -7.08 -16.87 -6.09
N GLY A 216 -6.25 -15.84 -6.16
CA GLY A 216 -4.95 -15.91 -6.84
C GLY A 216 -3.95 -14.83 -6.45
N ILE A 217 -2.77 -14.91 -7.07
CA ILE A 217 -1.73 -13.88 -7.05
C ILE A 217 -1.74 -13.18 -8.40
N GLU A 218 -1.87 -11.86 -8.38
CA GLU A 218 -1.78 -11.00 -9.55
C GLU A 218 -0.41 -10.35 -9.67
N LEU A 219 0.13 -10.33 -10.88
CA LEU A 219 1.38 -9.67 -11.20
C LEU A 219 1.31 -9.10 -12.63
N ASN A 220 2.15 -8.11 -12.90
CA ASN A 220 2.15 -7.33 -14.14
C ASN A 220 3.39 -7.54 -15.01
N GLU A 221 4.33 -8.38 -14.61
CA GLU A 221 5.52 -8.67 -15.41
C GLU A 221 6.07 -10.06 -15.09
N ALA A 222 6.50 -10.80 -16.11
CA ALA A 222 7.00 -12.17 -15.93
C ALA A 222 8.29 -12.25 -15.08
N SER A 223 9.06 -11.15 -15.00
CA SER A 223 10.32 -11.04 -14.24
C SER A 223 10.14 -11.27 -12.72
N LYS A 224 8.89 -11.17 -12.24
CA LYS A 224 8.49 -11.35 -10.83
C LYS A 224 8.27 -12.81 -10.45
N ILE A 225 8.39 -13.73 -11.40
CA ILE A 225 8.43 -15.17 -11.15
C ILE A 225 9.88 -15.63 -11.29
N LYS A 226 10.41 -16.28 -10.26
CA LYS A 226 11.79 -16.78 -10.25
C LYS A 226 11.80 -18.25 -9.89
N LYS A 227 12.59 -19.03 -10.63
CA LYS A 227 12.89 -20.41 -10.23
C LYS A 227 13.75 -20.40 -8.97
N VAL A 228 13.42 -21.30 -8.05
CA VAL A 228 14.18 -21.56 -6.83
C VAL A 228 14.76 -22.97 -6.93
N ASP A 229 15.92 -23.20 -6.32
CA ASP A 229 16.55 -24.53 -6.27
C ASP A 229 15.72 -25.47 -5.39
N ALA A 230 14.79 -26.15 -6.03
CA ALA A 230 14.16 -27.40 -5.63
C ALA A 230 13.20 -27.80 -6.75
N ASP A 231 13.08 -29.09 -6.97
CA ASP A 231 12.10 -29.64 -7.89
C ASP A 231 11.50 -30.90 -7.30
N LEU A 232 10.24 -31.11 -7.65
CA LEU A 232 9.57 -32.38 -7.44
C LEU A 232 9.34 -33.01 -8.81
N SER A 233 9.35 -34.34 -8.83
CA SER A 233 8.95 -35.07 -10.03
C SER A 233 7.48 -34.78 -10.35
N LEU A 234 7.14 -34.85 -11.63
CA LEU A 234 5.76 -34.72 -12.09
C LEU A 234 4.82 -35.66 -11.33
N LEU A 235 5.27 -36.89 -11.04
CA LEU A 235 4.48 -37.88 -10.32
C LEU A 235 4.18 -37.44 -8.89
N GLU A 236 5.19 -36.95 -8.16
CA GLU A 236 5.01 -36.46 -6.79
C GLU A 236 4.01 -35.30 -6.73
N VAL A 237 4.11 -34.35 -7.67
CA VAL A 237 3.19 -33.22 -7.75
C VAL A 237 1.78 -33.68 -8.08
N LEU A 238 1.61 -34.64 -8.99
CA LEU A 238 0.31 -35.17 -9.37
C LEU A 238 -0.37 -35.92 -8.21
N MET A 239 0.40 -36.62 -7.38
CA MET A 239 -0.10 -37.39 -6.24
C MET A 239 -0.47 -36.54 -5.00
N MET A 240 -0.19 -35.23 -5.01
CA MET A 240 -0.60 -34.33 -3.93
C MET A 240 -2.12 -34.15 -3.88
N ASP A 241 -2.70 -34.37 -2.71
CA ASP A 241 -4.10 -34.03 -2.40
C ASP A 241 -4.26 -32.52 -2.32
N ILE A 242 -5.01 -31.96 -3.26
CA ILE A 242 -5.17 -30.52 -3.39
C ILE A 242 -6.61 -30.12 -3.20
N THR A 243 -6.81 -29.27 -2.20
CA THR A 243 -8.02 -28.48 -2.05
C THR A 243 -7.79 -27.09 -2.63
N GLN A 244 -8.76 -26.56 -3.38
CA GLN A 244 -8.69 -25.18 -3.85
C GLN A 244 -8.89 -24.23 -2.67
N TYR A 245 -8.18 -23.10 -2.64
CA TYR A 245 -8.44 -22.09 -1.62
C TYR A 245 -9.91 -21.66 -1.68
N PRO A 246 -10.66 -21.78 -0.56
CA PRO A 246 -12.04 -21.32 -0.48
C PRO A 246 -12.12 -19.80 -0.39
#